data_AF-A0A8H9W4U2-F1
#
_entry.id   AF-A0A8H9W4U2-F1
#
_cell.length_a   1.000
_cell.length_b   1.000
_cell.length_c   1.000
_cell.angle_alpha   90.00
_cell.angle_beta   90.00
_cell.angle_gamma   90.00
#
_symmetry.space_group_name_H-M   'P 1'
#
loop_
_entity.id
_entity.type
_entity.pdbx_description
1 polymer ?
#
loop_
_entity_poly.entity_id
_entity_poly.type
_entity_poly.pdbx_seq_one_letter_code
_entity_poly.pdbx_strand_id
1 'polypeptide(L)'
;MFKIANNGNVLLDVKEHIPPSAAFILEALEKSAFCDCKIDHDAINDFFKNENTQQTLVVATKHNATLNVTISDDKMLAIGELTLAQGGKLLSLEDAKKQLVKAGIVRGYKQAFLEQLLQKQSEHSAGSVVKGILAKGRLPSDGLATKLITTVETLKDRLKAPKLKEDGSVDMRDFGKLASVEPGSVLIRQQPATPGKEGFT
;
A
#
# COMPACT_ATOMS: atom_id res chain seq x y z
N MET A 1 -24.89 20.58 26.14
CA MET A 1 -23.69 20.17 26.90
C MET A 1 -22.40 20.41 26.11
N PHE A 2 -22.25 19.90 24.89
CA PHE A 2 -21.04 20.14 24.09
C PHE A 2 -21.36 20.88 22.77
N LYS A 3 -20.67 21.98 22.49
CA LYS A 3 -20.74 22.74 21.23
C LYS A 3 -19.48 22.48 20.42
N ILE A 4 -19.64 22.17 19.14
CA ILE A 4 -18.50 22.10 18.22
C ILE A 4 -18.19 23.53 17.77
N ALA A 5 -17.00 24.03 18.09
CA ALA A 5 -16.48 25.26 17.52
C ALA A 5 -16.14 25.05 16.03
N ASN A 6 -16.24 26.10 15.22
CA ASN A 6 -15.90 26.08 13.79
C ASN A 6 -14.47 25.58 13.48
N ASN A 7 -13.61 25.48 14.50
CA ASN A 7 -12.22 25.02 14.38
C ASN A 7 -12.05 23.51 14.64
N GLY A 8 -13.15 22.77 14.85
CA GLY A 8 -13.11 21.33 15.16
C GLY A 8 -12.96 21.01 16.66
N ASN A 9 -12.94 22.02 17.53
CA ASN A 9 -12.82 21.83 18.97
C ASN A 9 -14.21 21.57 19.58
N VAL A 10 -14.30 20.60 20.48
CA VAL A 10 -15.47 20.33 21.31
C VAL A 10 -15.36 21.20 22.56
N LEU A 11 -16.23 22.20 22.65
CA LEU A 11 -16.37 23.11 23.78
C LEU A 11 -17.48 22.60 24.72
N LEU A 12 -17.24 22.58 26.03
CA LEU A 12 -18.28 22.42 27.05
C LEU A 12 -18.65 23.80 27.59
N ASP A 13 -19.93 24.15 27.54
CA ASP A 13 -20.47 25.35 28.20
C ASP A 13 -20.66 25.05 29.69
N VAL A 14 -19.84 25.68 30.54
CA VAL A 14 -19.79 25.43 32.00
C VAL A 14 -20.91 26.19 32.75
N LYS A 15 -21.67 27.05 32.06
CA LYS A 15 -22.75 27.87 32.64
C LYS A 15 -24.06 27.12 32.92
N GLU A 16 -24.40 26.10 32.12
CA GLU A 16 -25.69 25.40 32.25
C GLU A 16 -25.59 24.09 33.04
N HIS A 17 -24.41 23.46 33.06
CA HIS A 17 -24.14 22.27 33.84
C HIS A 17 -22.70 22.31 34.36
N ILE A 18 -22.54 22.51 35.66
CA ILE A 18 -21.25 22.43 36.34
C ILE A 18 -20.92 20.94 36.47
N PRO A 19 -19.94 20.40 35.74
CA PRO A 19 -19.57 19.01 35.89
C PRO A 19 -18.95 18.80 37.28
N PRO A 20 -19.40 17.80 38.07
CA PRO A 20 -18.94 17.60 39.44
C PRO A 20 -17.50 17.07 39.53
N SER A 21 -16.93 16.52 38.46
CA SER A 21 -15.54 16.07 38.42
C SER A 21 -15.03 15.89 36.98
N ALA A 22 -13.71 15.88 36.79
CA ALA A 22 -13.07 15.52 35.53
C ALA A 22 -13.51 14.13 35.03
N ALA A 23 -13.79 13.18 35.95
CA ALA A 23 -14.27 11.84 35.63
C ALA A 23 -15.69 11.85 35.03
N PHE A 24 -16.57 12.76 35.48
CA PHE A 24 -17.91 12.91 34.90
C PHE A 24 -17.85 13.44 33.47
N ILE A 25 -16.88 14.30 33.15
CA ILE A 25 -16.66 14.79 31.79
C ILE A 25 -16.18 13.66 30.87
N LEU A 26 -15.30 12.78 31.37
CA LEU A 26 -14.82 11.61 30.64
C LEU A 26 -15.94 10.60 30.38
N GLU A 27 -16.72 10.24 31.39
CA GLU A 27 -17.88 9.35 31.21
C GLU A 27 -18.94 9.95 30.28
N ALA A 28 -19.17 11.27 30.35
CA ALA A 28 -20.09 11.95 29.46
C ALA A 28 -19.57 11.99 28.02
N LEU A 29 -18.26 12.10 27.82
CA LEU A 29 -17.62 12.01 26.49
C LEU A 29 -17.70 10.59 25.93
N GLU A 30 -17.45 9.56 26.74
CA GLU A 30 -17.57 8.14 26.36
C GLU A 30 -19.00 7.75 25.98
N LYS A 31 -20.01 8.30 26.67
CA LYS A 31 -21.43 8.09 26.35
C LYS A 31 -21.93 8.95 25.19
N SER A 32 -21.15 9.93 24.75
CA SER A 32 -21.54 10.86 23.67
C SER A 32 -21.03 10.42 22.30
N ALA A 33 -21.54 11.08 21.25
CA ALA A 33 -21.12 10.88 19.86
C ALA A 33 -19.67 11.32 19.54
N PHE A 34 -18.85 11.62 20.56
CA PHE A 34 -17.47 12.12 20.43
C PHE A 34 -16.41 11.16 20.98
N CYS A 35 -16.76 9.89 21.23
CA CYS A 35 -15.90 8.86 21.83
C CYS A 35 -14.53 8.68 21.13
N ASP A 36 -14.46 8.98 19.82
CA ASP A 36 -13.23 8.85 19.03
C ASP A 36 -12.35 10.12 18.99
N CYS A 37 -12.72 11.19 19.71
CA CYS A 37 -11.94 12.44 19.72
C CYS A 37 -10.75 12.33 20.68
N LYS A 38 -9.66 13.03 20.37
CA LYS A 38 -8.53 13.15 21.31
C LYS A 38 -8.96 14.00 22.48
N ILE A 39 -9.00 13.39 23.66
CA ILE A 39 -9.35 14.07 24.90
C ILE A 39 -8.11 14.73 25.46
N ASP A 40 -8.18 16.04 25.70
CA ASP A 40 -7.10 16.78 26.33
C ASP A 40 -7.26 16.73 27.86
N HIS A 41 -6.64 15.72 28.49
CA HIS A 41 -6.69 15.53 29.94
C HIS A 41 -6.06 16.70 30.72
N ASP A 42 -5.07 17.37 30.15
CA ASP A 42 -4.36 18.49 30.80
C ASP A 42 -5.25 19.73 30.92
N ALA A 43 -6.00 20.07 29.87
CA ALA A 43 -6.91 21.21 29.88
C ALA A 43 -8.05 21.03 30.90
N ILE A 44 -8.53 19.79 31.07
CA ILE A 44 -9.57 19.46 32.05
C ILE A 44 -9.02 19.59 33.47
N ASN A 45 -7.82 19.07 33.74
CA ASN A 45 -7.20 19.15 35.06
C ASN A 45 -6.81 20.58 35.45
N ASP A 46 -6.33 21.38 34.49
CA ASP A 46 -5.96 22.78 34.73
C ASP A 46 -7.19 23.66 35.02
N PHE A 47 -8.35 23.32 34.46
CA PHE A 47 -9.61 24.00 34.74
C PHE A 47 -10.18 23.69 36.14
N PHE A 48 -9.97 22.47 36.66
CA PHE A 48 -10.35 22.13 38.03
C PHE A 48 -9.36 22.64 39.08
N LYS A 49 -8.08 22.81 38.73
CA LYS A 49 -7.04 23.31 39.65
C LYS A 49 -7.04 24.83 39.79
N ASN A 50 -7.28 25.54 38.71
CA ASN A 50 -7.38 26.99 38.70
C ASN A 50 -8.86 27.28 38.50
N GLU A 51 -9.58 27.80 39.51
CA GLU A 51 -10.96 28.27 39.34
C GLU A 51 -11.00 29.42 38.31
N ASN A 52 -10.96 29.05 37.04
CA ASN A 52 -10.86 29.98 35.95
C ASN A 52 -12.27 30.27 35.48
N THR A 53 -12.61 31.55 35.49
CA THR A 53 -13.90 32.14 35.12
C THR A 53 -14.14 32.09 33.60
N GLN A 54 -13.71 31.00 32.95
CA GLN A 54 -13.89 30.81 31.51
C GLN A 54 -15.18 30.05 31.27
N GLN A 55 -16.06 30.67 30.49
CA GLN A 55 -17.44 30.22 30.27
C GLN A 55 -17.52 28.98 29.37
N THR A 56 -16.41 28.64 28.71
CA THR A 56 -16.28 27.55 27.72
C THR A 56 -14.96 26.82 27.92
N LEU A 57 -15.00 25.51 28.15
CA LEU A 57 -13.82 24.63 28.27
C LEU A 57 -13.63 23.86 26.96
N VAL A 58 -12.42 23.86 26.37
CA VAL A 58 -12.07 22.96 25.26
C VAL A 58 -11.77 21.59 25.86
N VAL A 59 -12.54 20.58 25.48
CA VAL A 59 -12.51 19.25 26.13
C VAL A 59 -11.97 18.17 25.20
N ALA A 60 -12.11 18.37 23.89
CA ALA A 60 -11.57 17.46 22.88
C ALA A 60 -11.34 18.20 21.56
N THR A 61 -10.36 17.78 20.79
CA THR A 61 -10.09 18.32 19.45
C THR A 61 -10.37 17.26 18.39
N LYS A 62 -11.12 17.63 17.35
CA LYS A 62 -11.32 16.76 16.19
C LYS A 62 -10.12 16.88 15.25
N HIS A 63 -9.47 15.75 14.99
CA HIS A 63 -8.47 15.66 13.93
C HIS A 63 -9.04 14.92 12.73
N ASN A 64 -8.96 15.53 11.55
CA ASN A 64 -9.31 14.88 10.29
C ASN A 64 -8.22 13.90 9.88
N ALA A 65 -8.59 12.87 9.11
CA ALA A 65 -7.59 11.98 8.54
C ALA A 65 -6.68 12.73 7.57
N THR A 66 -5.38 12.55 7.69
CA THR A 66 -4.37 13.15 6.81
C THR A 66 -3.51 12.07 6.19
N LEU A 67 -3.36 12.11 4.86
CA LEU A 67 -2.44 11.26 4.13
C LEU A 67 -1.18 12.06 3.78
N ASN A 68 -0.05 11.58 4.26
CA ASN A 68 1.26 12.05 3.82
C ASN A 68 1.86 11.02 2.86
N VAL A 69 2.53 11.50 1.80
CA VAL A 69 3.08 10.63 0.77
C VAL A 69 4.57 10.89 0.65
N THR A 70 5.36 9.85 0.90
CA THR A 70 6.82 9.89 0.80
C THR A 70 7.26 9.04 -0.39
N ILE A 71 8.02 9.63 -1.29
CA ILE A 71 8.61 8.94 -2.44
C ILE A 71 10.05 8.59 -2.05
N SER A 72 10.45 7.34 -2.29
CA SER A 72 11.81 6.88 -2.09
C SER A 72 12.79 7.60 -3.03
N ASP A 73 14.06 7.70 -2.64
CA ASP A 73 15.10 8.40 -3.42
C ASP A 73 15.29 7.81 -4.82
N ASP A 74 15.08 6.50 -4.95
CA ASP A 74 15.11 5.76 -6.22
C ASP A 74 13.89 6.03 -7.11
N LYS A 75 12.88 6.76 -6.61
CA LYS A 75 11.58 7.01 -7.25
C LYS A 75 10.84 5.74 -7.68
N MET A 76 11.22 4.58 -7.15
CA MET A 76 10.60 3.29 -7.49
C MET A 76 9.50 2.89 -6.51
N LEU A 77 9.42 3.56 -5.35
CA LEU A 77 8.43 3.26 -4.32
C LEU A 77 7.82 4.55 -3.76
N ALA A 78 6.49 4.56 -3.67
CA ALA A 78 5.76 5.59 -2.93
C ALA A 78 5.06 4.96 -1.72
N ILE A 79 5.33 5.52 -0.56
CA ILE A 79 4.77 5.09 0.73
C ILE A 79 3.79 6.16 1.19
N GLY A 80 2.56 5.73 1.48
CA GLY A 80 1.56 6.54 2.14
C GLY A 80 1.57 6.30 3.63
N GLU A 81 1.67 7.37 4.40
CA GLU A 81 1.42 7.39 5.83
C GLU A 81 0.06 8.04 6.06
N LEU A 82 -0.92 7.24 6.49
CA LEU A 82 -2.25 7.71 6.83
C LEU A 82 -2.33 7.89 8.34
N THR A 83 -2.54 9.12 8.77
CA THR A 83 -2.95 9.44 10.13
C THR A 83 -4.47 9.33 10.20
N LEU A 84 -4.97 8.45 11.07
CA LEU A 84 -6.41 8.21 11.19
C LEU A 84 -7.12 9.38 11.84
N ALA A 85 -8.37 9.61 11.43
CA ALA A 85 -9.20 10.64 12.02
C ALA A 85 -9.48 10.34 13.49
N GLN A 86 -9.45 11.36 14.33
CA GLN A 86 -9.92 11.33 15.72
C GLN A 86 -11.17 12.18 15.82
N GLY A 87 -12.34 11.56 15.67
CA GLY A 87 -13.64 12.25 15.65
C GLY A 87 -13.88 13.22 14.48
N GLY A 88 -12.95 13.25 13.51
CA GLY A 88 -13.01 14.03 12.28
C GLY A 88 -13.51 13.24 11.07
N LYS A 89 -13.38 13.82 9.87
CA LYS A 89 -13.76 13.14 8.63
C LYS A 89 -12.75 12.07 8.24
N LEU A 90 -13.26 10.91 7.82
CA LEU A 90 -12.50 9.85 7.17
C LEU A 90 -11.98 10.30 5.81
N LEU A 91 -10.87 9.70 5.36
CA LEU A 91 -10.30 10.02 4.06
C LEU A 91 -11.08 9.29 2.96
N SER A 92 -11.63 10.06 2.02
CA SER A 92 -12.34 9.50 0.87
C SER A 92 -11.35 9.01 -0.20
N LEU A 93 -11.78 8.04 -1.02
CA LEU A 93 -11.01 7.56 -2.18
C LEU A 93 -10.65 8.71 -3.14
N GLU A 94 -11.57 9.66 -3.33
CA GLU A 94 -11.37 10.79 -4.23
C GLU A 94 -10.32 11.77 -3.70
N ASP A 95 -10.36 12.07 -2.40
CA ASP A 95 -9.42 12.99 -1.78
C ASP A 95 -8.02 12.37 -1.68
N ALA A 96 -7.94 11.07 -1.41
CA ALA A 96 -6.69 10.33 -1.45
C ALA A 96 -6.08 10.33 -2.87
N LYS A 97 -6.89 10.18 -3.92
CA LYS A 97 -6.44 10.32 -5.32
C LYS A 97 -5.93 11.72 -5.62
N LYS A 98 -6.62 12.78 -5.16
CA LYS A 98 -6.16 14.17 -5.32
C LYS A 98 -4.82 14.39 -4.62
N GLN A 99 -4.62 13.83 -3.43
CA GLN A 99 -3.36 13.92 -2.69
C GLN A 99 -2.22 13.18 -3.40
N LEU A 100 -2.48 11.99 -3.96
CA LEU A 100 -1.53 11.25 -4.78
C LEU A 100 -1.06 12.03 -6.01
N VAL A 101 -2.01 12.64 -6.74
CA VAL A 101 -1.69 13.47 -7.91
C VAL A 101 -0.88 14.70 -7.51
N LYS A 102 -1.23 15.35 -6.39
CA LYS A 102 -0.44 16.47 -5.83
C LYS A 102 0.97 16.05 -5.42
N ALA A 103 1.15 14.83 -4.94
CA ALA A 103 2.45 14.26 -4.61
C ALA A 103 3.29 13.90 -5.85
N GLY A 104 2.74 14.00 -7.07
CA GLY A 104 3.45 13.74 -8.32
C GLY A 104 3.41 12.29 -8.80
N ILE A 105 2.54 11.45 -8.22
CA ILE A 105 2.39 10.05 -8.62
C ILE A 105 1.45 9.95 -9.82
N VAL A 106 2.01 9.77 -11.01
CA VAL A 106 1.25 9.70 -12.28
C VAL A 106 1.09 8.26 -12.76
N ARG A 107 2.10 7.41 -12.55
CA ARG A 107 2.13 6.00 -12.98
C ARG A 107 2.45 5.09 -11.81
N GLY A 108 2.06 3.82 -11.92
CA GLY A 108 2.38 2.80 -10.91
C GLY A 108 1.48 2.76 -9.67
N TYR A 109 0.51 3.67 -9.53
CA TYR A 109 -0.50 3.57 -8.48
C TYR A 109 -1.49 2.46 -8.82
N LYS A 110 -1.85 1.64 -7.83
CA LYS A 110 -2.92 0.64 -7.97
C LYS A 110 -4.05 0.99 -7.04
N GLN A 111 -5.28 1.02 -7.56
CA GLN A 111 -6.46 1.32 -6.76
C GLN A 111 -6.61 0.35 -5.57
N ALA A 112 -6.29 -0.93 -5.77
CA ALA A 112 -6.30 -1.93 -4.69
C ALA A 112 -5.40 -1.56 -3.50
N PHE A 113 -4.25 -0.92 -3.74
CA PHE A 113 -3.36 -0.51 -2.65
C PHE A 113 -3.94 0.67 -1.85
N LEU A 114 -4.60 1.59 -2.54
CA LEU A 114 -5.31 2.70 -1.90
C LEU A 114 -6.47 2.18 -1.05
N GLU A 115 -7.27 1.26 -1.60
CA GLU A 115 -8.39 0.62 -0.90
C GLU A 115 -7.92 -0.15 0.32
N GLN A 116 -6.81 -0.90 0.23
CA GLN A 116 -6.21 -1.57 1.39
C GLN A 116 -5.76 -0.58 2.47
N LEU A 117 -5.18 0.56 2.09
CA LEU A 117 -4.76 1.58 3.05
C LEU A 117 -5.99 2.21 3.73
N LEU A 118 -7.03 2.52 2.95
CA LEU A 118 -8.29 3.05 3.47
C LEU A 118 -9.06 2.02 4.29
N GLN A 119 -8.98 0.73 4.00
CA GLN A 119 -9.65 -0.28 4.82
C GLN A 119 -9.03 -0.37 6.22
N LYS A 120 -7.71 -0.24 6.32
CA LYS A 120 -7.02 -0.16 7.62
C LYS A 120 -7.48 1.01 8.46
N GLN A 121 -8.04 2.05 7.85
CA GLN A 121 -8.62 3.19 8.55
C GLN A 121 -9.84 2.81 9.41
N SER A 122 -10.56 1.77 9.02
CA SER A 122 -11.73 1.26 9.73
C SER A 122 -11.39 0.17 10.74
N GLU A 123 -10.26 -0.50 10.56
CA GLU A 123 -9.81 -1.62 11.41
C GLU A 123 -8.98 -1.16 12.61
N HIS A 124 -8.34 0.00 12.53
CA HIS A 124 -7.42 0.50 13.56
C HIS A 124 -8.07 1.59 14.42
N SER A 125 -7.58 1.74 15.66
CA SER A 125 -8.05 2.76 16.58
C SER A 125 -7.71 4.18 16.11
N ALA A 126 -8.62 5.11 16.40
CA ALA A 126 -8.51 6.52 16.08
C ALA A 126 -7.17 7.10 16.58
N GLY A 127 -6.45 7.82 15.70
CA GLY A 127 -5.17 8.45 16.02
C GLY A 127 -3.92 7.62 15.75
N SER A 128 -4.06 6.35 15.39
CA SER A 128 -2.90 5.57 14.95
C SER A 128 -2.39 6.05 13.58
N VAL A 129 -1.11 5.81 13.32
CA VAL A 129 -0.47 6.08 12.02
C VAL A 129 -0.27 4.75 11.31
N VAL A 130 -0.89 4.62 10.14
CA VAL A 130 -0.83 3.41 9.33
C VAL A 130 -0.01 3.69 8.08
N LYS A 131 0.96 2.80 7.80
CA LYS A 131 1.76 2.87 6.57
C LYS A 131 1.25 1.88 5.53
N GLY A 132 1.31 2.29 4.26
CA GLY A 132 0.95 1.47 3.12
C GLY A 132 1.74 1.85 1.88
N ILE A 133 1.99 0.89 1.01
CA ILE A 133 2.60 1.16 -0.30
C ILE A 133 1.49 1.67 -1.21
N LEU A 134 1.67 2.84 -1.83
CA LEU A 134 0.67 3.43 -2.71
C LEU A 134 0.97 3.21 -4.19
N ALA A 135 2.26 3.24 -4.55
CA ALA A 135 2.72 3.00 -5.91
C ALA A 135 4.05 2.23 -5.94
N LYS A 136 4.22 1.44 -7.00
CA LYS A 136 5.47 0.74 -7.29
C LYS A 136 5.86 1.02 -8.73
N GLY A 137 7.08 1.48 -8.92
CA GLY A 137 7.75 1.54 -10.20
C GLY A 137 7.95 0.13 -10.77
N ARG A 138 8.15 0.08 -12.08
CA ARG A 138 8.44 -1.15 -12.82
C ARG A 138 9.74 -0.93 -13.59
N LEU A 139 10.71 -1.81 -13.39
CA LEU A 139 11.94 -1.78 -14.18
C LEU A 139 11.63 -2.14 -15.65
N PRO A 140 12.34 -1.52 -16.61
CA PRO A 140 12.28 -1.96 -17.99
C PRO A 140 12.78 -3.41 -18.08
N SER A 141 12.16 -4.20 -18.95
CA SER A 141 12.62 -5.56 -19.22
C SER A 141 13.00 -5.70 -20.68
N ASP A 142 14.20 -6.21 -20.93
CA ASP A 142 14.69 -6.39 -22.29
C ASP A 142 13.81 -7.35 -23.09
N GLY A 143 13.73 -7.06 -24.38
CA GLY A 143 13.12 -7.97 -25.35
C GLY A 143 13.98 -9.22 -25.51
N LEU A 144 13.33 -10.34 -25.86
CA LEU A 144 14.09 -11.54 -26.22
C LEU A 144 14.50 -11.44 -27.68
N ALA A 145 15.79 -11.60 -27.95
CA ALA A 145 16.30 -11.71 -29.31
C ALA A 145 15.68 -12.91 -30.04
N THR A 146 15.64 -12.83 -31.37
CA THR A 146 15.21 -13.96 -32.21
C THR A 146 16.05 -15.18 -31.88
N LYS A 147 15.40 -16.30 -31.57
CA LYS A 147 16.07 -17.59 -31.33
C LYS A 147 15.75 -18.55 -32.46
N LEU A 148 16.78 -19.17 -33.01
CA LEU A 148 16.63 -20.28 -33.94
C LEU A 148 16.64 -21.57 -33.14
N ILE A 149 15.50 -22.25 -33.09
CA ILE A 149 15.35 -23.53 -32.40
C ILE A 149 15.51 -24.64 -33.43
N THR A 150 16.60 -25.38 -33.34
CA THR A 150 16.83 -26.58 -34.15
C THR A 150 15.85 -27.67 -33.72
N THR A 151 15.06 -28.18 -34.65
CA THR A 151 14.10 -29.28 -34.40
C THR A 151 14.77 -30.64 -34.56
N VAL A 152 15.95 -30.67 -35.18
CA VAL A 152 16.73 -31.89 -35.43
C VAL A 152 18.00 -31.85 -34.61
N GLU A 153 18.30 -32.95 -33.93
CA GLU A 153 19.54 -33.14 -33.19
C GLU A 153 20.66 -33.60 -34.14
N THR A 154 21.77 -32.87 -34.18
CA THR A 154 22.91 -33.27 -34.99
C THR A 154 23.82 -34.24 -34.24
N LEU A 155 24.65 -35.00 -34.96
CA LEU A 155 25.66 -35.87 -34.33
C LEU A 155 26.61 -35.11 -33.39
N LYS A 156 26.89 -33.83 -33.68
CA LYS A 156 27.74 -32.99 -32.82
C LYS A 156 27.09 -32.74 -31.46
N ASP A 157 25.78 -32.58 -31.42
CA ASP A 157 25.03 -32.36 -30.18
C ASP A 157 24.93 -33.65 -29.34
N ARG A 158 24.82 -34.79 -30.02
CA ARG A 158 24.71 -36.13 -29.41
C ARG A 158 26.05 -36.76 -29.01
N LEU A 159 27.17 -36.23 -29.48
CA LEU A 159 28.50 -36.75 -29.13
C LEU A 159 28.77 -36.74 -27.62
N LYS A 160 28.02 -35.93 -26.86
CA LYS A 160 28.09 -35.80 -25.41
C LYS A 160 26.98 -36.53 -24.65
N ALA A 161 26.05 -37.18 -25.35
CA ALA A 161 24.90 -37.87 -24.76
C ALA A 161 24.81 -39.31 -25.33
N PRO A 162 25.52 -40.28 -24.72
CA PRO A 162 25.45 -41.68 -25.12
C PRO A 162 24.05 -42.24 -24.85
N LYS A 163 23.70 -43.32 -25.56
CA LYS A 163 22.34 -43.88 -25.51
C LYS A 163 22.04 -44.49 -24.13
N LEU A 164 20.93 -44.06 -23.54
CA LEU A 164 20.35 -44.68 -22.35
C LEU A 164 19.64 -45.99 -22.74
N LYS A 165 19.99 -47.09 -22.07
CA LYS A 165 19.26 -48.36 -22.14
C LYS A 165 18.00 -48.28 -21.28
N GLU A 166 17.05 -49.18 -21.54
CA GLU A 166 15.79 -49.26 -20.80
C GLU A 166 16.00 -49.53 -19.30
N ASP A 167 17.12 -50.17 -18.94
CA ASP A 167 17.55 -50.43 -17.55
C ASP A 167 18.22 -49.21 -16.88
N GLY A 168 18.25 -48.04 -17.52
CA GLY A 168 18.89 -46.83 -16.99
C GLY A 168 20.42 -46.81 -17.09
N SER A 169 21.05 -47.86 -17.62
CA SER A 169 22.49 -47.90 -17.90
C SER A 169 22.82 -47.19 -19.22
N VAL A 170 23.93 -46.46 -19.25
CA VAL A 170 24.36 -45.65 -20.42
C VAL A 170 25.41 -46.41 -21.23
N ASP A 171 25.20 -46.57 -22.55
CA ASP A 171 26.17 -47.19 -23.44
C ASP A 171 27.18 -46.18 -23.98
N MET A 172 28.40 -46.15 -23.42
CA MET A 172 29.44 -45.20 -23.80
C MET A 172 30.04 -45.46 -25.20
N ARG A 173 29.62 -46.53 -25.90
CA ARG A 173 30.09 -46.87 -27.25
C ARG A 173 29.04 -46.60 -28.34
N ASP A 174 27.77 -46.43 -27.97
CA ASP A 174 26.67 -46.19 -28.91
C ASP A 174 26.12 -44.76 -28.76
N PHE A 175 26.33 -43.95 -29.79
CA PHE A 175 25.86 -42.56 -29.89
C PHE A 175 24.59 -42.43 -30.77
N GLY A 176 23.98 -43.56 -31.16
CA GLY A 176 22.77 -43.60 -31.98
C GLY A 176 23.03 -43.53 -33.49
N LYS A 177 21.94 -43.56 -34.27
CA LYS A 177 21.97 -43.48 -35.74
C LYS A 177 22.00 -42.02 -36.22
N LEU A 178 22.58 -41.81 -37.39
CA LEU A 178 22.51 -40.53 -38.12
C LEU A 178 21.06 -40.07 -38.24
N ALA A 179 20.80 -38.81 -37.87
CA ALA A 179 19.50 -38.20 -38.09
C ALA A 179 19.29 -38.00 -39.60
N SER A 180 18.47 -38.84 -40.22
CA SER A 180 18.03 -38.70 -41.61
C SER A 180 16.70 -37.95 -41.62
N VAL A 181 16.58 -36.96 -42.50
CA VAL A 181 15.38 -36.13 -42.67
C VAL A 181 14.80 -36.34 -44.05
N GLU A 182 13.47 -36.33 -44.15
CA GLU A 182 12.78 -36.42 -45.44
C GLU A 182 12.65 -35.03 -46.10
N PRO A 183 12.56 -34.94 -47.43
CA PRO A 183 12.31 -33.68 -48.12
C PRO A 183 11.05 -32.98 -47.59
N GLY A 184 11.20 -31.74 -47.14
CA GLY A 184 10.11 -30.95 -46.54
C GLY A 184 10.09 -30.93 -45.00
N SER A 185 10.99 -31.66 -44.35
CA SER A 185 11.12 -31.65 -42.88
C SER A 185 11.61 -30.29 -42.36
N VAL A 186 10.96 -29.76 -41.31
CA VAL A 186 11.36 -28.50 -40.68
C VAL A 186 12.62 -28.72 -39.84
N LEU A 187 13.74 -28.16 -40.28
CA LEU A 187 15.03 -28.29 -39.58
C LEU A 187 15.19 -27.25 -38.46
N ILE A 188 14.74 -26.03 -38.71
CA ILE A 188 14.89 -24.88 -37.81
C ILE A 188 13.55 -24.16 -37.72
N ARG A 189 13.13 -23.85 -36.49
CA ARG A 189 12.02 -22.93 -36.22
C ARG A 189 12.58 -21.62 -35.70
N GLN A 190 12.24 -20.53 -36.36
CA GLN A 190 12.55 -19.20 -35.89
C GLN A 190 11.51 -18.77 -34.87
N GLN A 191 11.93 -18.52 -33.63
CA GLN A 191 11.14 -17.81 -32.65
C GLN A 191 11.41 -16.30 -32.82
N PRO A 192 10.40 -15.51 -33.24
CA PRO A 192 10.59 -14.09 -33.49
C PRO A 192 10.97 -13.35 -32.23
N ALA A 193 11.67 -12.21 -32.40
CA ALA A 193 12.03 -11.36 -31.28
C ALA A 193 10.77 -10.81 -30.60
N THR A 194 10.78 -10.82 -29.26
CA THR A 194 9.74 -10.21 -28.45
C THR A 194 10.18 -8.81 -28.07
N PRO A 195 9.37 -7.76 -28.27
CA PRO A 195 9.73 -6.42 -27.79
C PRO A 195 9.89 -6.41 -26.27
N GLY A 196 10.78 -5.57 -25.78
CA GLY A 196 10.93 -5.30 -24.36
C GLY A 196 9.70 -4.60 -23.79
N LYS A 197 9.62 -4.51 -22.46
CA LYS A 197 8.57 -3.75 -21.77
C LYS A 197 9.20 -2.50 -21.19
N GLU A 198 8.61 -1.35 -21.48
CA GLU A 198 9.01 -0.09 -20.90
C GLU A 198 8.82 -0.11 -19.38
N GLY A 199 9.80 0.46 -18.68
CA GLY A 199 9.71 0.72 -17.26
C GLY A 199 9.04 2.06 -16.98
N PHE A 200 8.68 2.28 -15.72
CA PHE A 200 8.24 3.57 -15.22
C PHE A 200 8.63 3.71 -13.75
N THR A 201 8.96 4.94 -13.36
CA THR A 201 9.24 5.38 -11.98
C THR A 201 8.07 6.23 -11.52
#